data_AF-A0A3N9SN74-F1
#
_entry.id   AF-A0A3N9SN74-F1
#
_cell.length_a   1.000
_cell.length_b   1.000
_cell.length_c   1.000
_cell.angle_alpha   90.00
_cell.angle_beta   90.00
_cell.angle_gamma   90.00
#
_symmetry.space_group_name_H-M   'P 1'
#
loop_
_entity.id
_entity.type
_entity.pdbx_description
1 polymer ?
#
loop_
_entity_poly.entity_id
_entity_poly.type
_entity_poly.pdbx_seq_one_letter_code
_entity_poly.pdbx_strand_id
1 'polypeptide(L)'
;MTVPVLTPVEEHIAFHMAIGQAITQWAHVENGLFNICTVAFSGVPTKVVGASFYAIDNFRTKLAFTDNAIAQSNTFKELIEDWARLREQVRALSSTRNKIAHCRTIGFYGASAGRRYAIVPISYKEPKIKSKRPLPPSGSLCVRDIDLVSRQFSRASNLLLDLMAKAQGGQWLPAEHAPPEPQLRSLKDIRSLIDAARSQR
;
A
#
# COMPACT_ATOMS: atom_id res chain seq x y z
N MET A 1 -5.46 -34.51 1.77
CA MET A 1 -5.37 -33.77 3.05
C MET A 1 -5.83 -32.33 2.82
N THR A 2 -6.93 -31.92 3.44
CA THR A 2 -7.42 -30.53 3.39
C THR A 2 -6.55 -29.66 4.29
N VAL A 3 -5.80 -28.72 3.70
CA VAL A 3 -4.96 -27.80 4.49
C VAL A 3 -5.87 -27.01 5.42
N PRO A 4 -5.60 -27.00 6.73
CA PRO A 4 -6.49 -26.38 7.69
C PRO A 4 -6.57 -24.87 7.43
N VAL A 5 -7.80 -24.43 7.28
CA VAL A 5 -8.19 -23.03 7.12
C VAL A 5 -7.79 -22.22 8.36
N LEU A 6 -7.44 -20.93 8.22
CA LEU A 6 -7.11 -20.06 9.36
C LEU A 6 -8.21 -20.15 10.44
N THR A 7 -7.81 -20.34 11.70
CA THR A 7 -8.74 -20.21 12.84
C THR A 7 -9.21 -18.74 12.96
N PRO A 8 -10.34 -18.47 13.65
CA PRO A 8 -10.78 -17.09 13.85
C PRO A 8 -9.74 -16.19 14.55
N VAL A 9 -8.92 -16.76 15.45
CA VAL A 9 -7.85 -16.04 16.13
C VAL A 9 -6.68 -15.77 15.20
N GLU A 10 -6.22 -16.77 14.43
CA GLU A 10 -5.16 -16.59 13.44
C GLU A 10 -5.56 -15.58 12.35
N GLU A 11 -6.82 -15.57 11.93
CA GLU A 11 -7.32 -14.61 10.96
C GLU A 11 -7.37 -13.19 11.51
N HIS A 12 -7.72 -13.01 12.79
CA HIS A 12 -7.68 -11.71 13.45
C HIS A 12 -6.25 -11.14 13.46
N ILE A 13 -5.28 -11.96 13.86
CA ILE A 13 -3.86 -11.60 13.86
C ILE A 13 -3.39 -11.27 12.43
N ALA A 14 -3.65 -12.16 11.46
CA ALA A 14 -3.26 -11.94 10.08
C ALA A 14 -3.89 -10.67 9.49
N PHE A 15 -5.15 -10.37 9.82
CA PHE A 15 -5.85 -9.19 9.37
C PHE A 15 -5.16 -7.90 9.87
N HIS A 16 -4.86 -7.80 11.17
CA HIS A 16 -4.17 -6.63 11.71
C HIS A 16 -2.71 -6.52 11.26
N MET A 17 -2.01 -7.65 11.10
CA MET A 17 -0.68 -7.67 10.49
C MET A 17 -0.71 -7.14 9.06
N ALA A 18 -1.69 -7.57 8.26
CA ALA A 18 -1.84 -7.09 6.89
C ALA A 18 -2.11 -5.58 6.83
N ILE A 19 -2.93 -5.04 7.75
CA ILE A 19 -3.13 -3.58 7.87
C ILE A 19 -1.81 -2.87 8.16
N GLY A 20 -1.09 -3.32 9.19
CA GLY A 20 0.20 -2.72 9.57
C GLY A 20 1.19 -2.75 8.41
N GLN A 21 1.30 -3.89 7.73
CA GLN A 21 2.16 -4.04 6.56
C GLN A 21 1.75 -3.09 5.43
N ALA A 22 0.45 -2.99 5.11
CA ALA A 22 -0.03 -2.07 4.07
C ALA A 22 0.30 -0.61 4.41
N ILE A 23 0.11 -0.18 5.66
CA ILE A 23 0.47 1.19 6.07
C ILE A 23 1.98 1.43 5.99
N THR A 24 2.80 0.48 6.41
CA THR A 24 4.26 0.56 6.26
C THR A 24 4.68 0.67 4.79
N GLN A 25 4.09 -0.15 3.91
CA GLN A 25 4.38 -0.08 2.47
C GLN A 25 3.92 1.25 1.86
N TRP A 26 2.83 1.83 2.35
CA TRP A 26 2.44 3.18 1.95
C TRP A 26 3.45 4.25 2.37
N ALA A 27 4.03 4.15 3.57
CA ALA A 27 5.08 5.08 3.99
C ALA A 27 6.30 5.04 3.05
N HIS A 28 6.62 3.87 2.49
CA HIS A 28 7.67 3.76 1.45
C HIS A 28 7.30 4.49 0.16
N VAL A 29 6.03 4.50 -0.25
CA VAL A 29 5.55 5.33 -1.37
C VAL A 29 5.81 6.82 -1.10
N GLU A 30 5.50 7.30 0.11
CA GLU A 30 5.77 8.70 0.49
C GLU A 30 7.27 9.01 0.51
N ASN A 31 8.10 8.08 0.99
CA ASN A 31 9.56 8.22 0.93
C ASN A 31 10.08 8.24 -0.51
N GLY A 32 9.50 7.46 -1.41
CA GLY A 32 9.82 7.49 -2.84
C GLY A 32 9.55 8.85 -3.47
N LEU A 33 8.41 9.47 -3.14
CA LEU A 33 8.10 10.85 -3.57
C LEU A 33 9.09 11.87 -2.98
N PHE A 34 9.47 11.72 -1.72
CA PHE A 34 10.50 12.56 -1.10
C PHE A 34 11.82 12.45 -1.84
N ASN A 35 12.29 11.23 -2.14
CA ASN A 35 13.54 11.00 -2.85
C ASN A 35 13.54 11.65 -4.24
N ILE A 36 12.43 11.54 -4.99
CA ILE A 36 12.25 12.25 -6.27
C ILE A 36 12.41 13.77 -6.09
N CYS A 37 11.79 14.35 -5.06
CA CYS A 37 11.94 15.79 -4.76
C CYS A 37 13.40 16.16 -4.49
N THR A 38 14.18 15.31 -3.80
CA THR A 38 15.61 15.59 -3.54
C THR A 38 16.45 15.61 -4.81
N VAL A 39 16.10 14.80 -5.81
CA VAL A 39 16.76 14.81 -7.13
C VAL A 39 16.31 16.02 -7.95
N ALA A 40 15.00 16.33 -7.94
CA ALA A 40 14.43 17.44 -8.69
C ALA A 40 14.97 18.81 -8.22
N PHE A 41 15.13 19.00 -6.91
CA PHE A 41 15.74 20.19 -6.33
C PHE A 41 17.27 20.05 -6.19
N SER A 42 17.95 19.58 -7.23
CA SER A 42 19.42 19.49 -7.24
C SER A 42 20.06 20.82 -6.83
N GLY A 43 21.01 20.77 -5.90
CA GLY A 43 21.66 21.95 -5.31
C GLY A 43 21.00 22.51 -4.05
N VAL A 44 19.78 22.06 -3.69
CA VAL A 44 19.17 22.38 -2.39
C VAL A 44 19.55 21.31 -1.36
N PRO A 45 19.98 21.68 -0.13
CA PRO A 45 20.30 20.70 0.90
C PRO A 45 19.10 19.78 1.20
N THR A 46 19.33 18.47 1.25
CA THR A 46 18.28 17.45 1.52
C THR A 46 17.46 17.74 2.77
N LYS A 47 18.09 18.31 3.81
CA LYS A 47 17.39 18.69 5.07
C LYS A 47 16.33 19.77 4.83
N VAL A 48 16.59 20.72 3.94
CA VAL A 48 15.63 21.79 3.59
C VAL A 48 14.47 21.23 2.78
N VAL A 49 14.77 20.38 1.78
CA VAL A 49 13.72 19.68 1.01
C VAL A 49 12.86 18.82 1.93
N GLY A 50 13.49 18.10 2.87
CA GLY A 50 12.81 17.29 3.86
C GLY A 50 11.90 18.10 4.78
N ALA A 51 12.39 19.22 5.33
CA ALA A 51 11.59 20.10 6.16
C ALA A 51 10.32 20.59 5.43
N SER A 52 10.46 20.99 4.16
CA SER A 52 9.33 21.42 3.33
C SER A 52 8.37 20.29 2.99
N PHE A 53 8.89 19.11 2.60
CA PHE A 53 8.06 17.98 2.17
C PHE A 53 7.28 17.36 3.34
N TYR A 54 7.93 17.14 4.49
CA TYR A 54 7.31 16.51 5.66
C TYR A 54 6.46 17.47 6.50
N ALA A 55 6.56 18.80 6.29
CA ALA A 55 5.60 19.76 6.83
C ALA A 55 4.21 19.67 6.16
N ILE A 56 4.09 18.95 5.04
CA ILE A 56 2.81 18.74 4.35
C ILE A 56 2.14 17.49 4.93
N ASP A 57 1.01 17.64 5.61
CA ASP A 57 0.30 16.48 6.19
C ASP A 57 -0.47 15.65 5.16
N ASN A 58 -1.05 16.32 4.17
CA ASN A 58 -1.96 15.70 3.21
C ASN A 58 -1.21 15.10 2.01
N PHE A 59 -1.43 13.80 1.76
CA PHE A 59 -0.80 13.10 0.65
C PHE A 59 -1.05 13.75 -0.72
N ARG A 60 -2.27 14.21 -0.99
CA ARG A 60 -2.57 14.87 -2.28
C ARG A 60 -1.70 16.12 -2.49
N THR A 61 -1.44 16.86 -1.42
CA THR A 61 -0.57 18.04 -1.46
C THR A 61 0.90 17.65 -1.64
N LYS A 62 1.37 16.57 -0.99
CA LYS A 62 2.72 16.01 -1.25
C LYS A 62 2.89 15.61 -2.71
N LEU A 63 1.90 14.93 -3.28
CA LEU A 63 1.95 14.51 -4.69
C LEU A 63 1.99 15.70 -5.64
N ALA A 64 1.21 16.76 -5.37
CA ALA A 64 1.26 18.00 -6.14
C ALA A 64 2.59 18.75 -5.98
N PHE A 65 3.18 18.73 -4.78
CA PHE A 65 4.50 19.28 -4.53
C PHE A 65 5.58 18.56 -5.36
N THR A 66 5.57 17.22 -5.39
CA THR A 66 6.46 16.42 -6.24
C THR A 66 6.24 16.68 -7.73
N ASP A 67 4.98 16.81 -8.15
CA ASP A 67 4.61 17.12 -9.55
C ASP A 67 5.21 18.45 -10.02
N ASN A 68 5.09 19.49 -9.19
CA ASN A 68 5.68 20.79 -9.46
C ASN A 68 7.22 20.74 -9.45
N ALA A 69 7.82 19.98 -8.53
CA ALA A 69 9.27 19.81 -8.48
C ALA A 69 9.81 19.16 -9.78
N ILE A 70 9.16 18.10 -10.25
CA ILE A 70 9.49 17.45 -11.52
C ILE A 70 9.33 18.42 -12.70
N ALA A 71 8.22 19.17 -12.77
CA ALA A 71 7.95 20.09 -13.87
C ALA A 71 9.01 21.21 -14.01
N GLN A 72 9.65 21.61 -12.91
CA GLN A 72 10.70 22.63 -12.90
C GLN A 72 12.12 22.05 -13.06
N SER A 73 12.26 20.73 -13.04
CA SER A 73 13.56 20.05 -13.04
C SER A 73 13.97 19.59 -14.44
N ASN A 74 15.09 20.10 -14.94
CA ASN A 74 15.69 19.62 -16.19
C ASN A 74 16.05 18.12 -16.14
N THR A 75 16.37 17.59 -14.96
CA THR A 75 16.76 16.18 -14.74
C THR A 75 15.65 15.19 -15.08
N PHE A 76 14.38 15.60 -15.02
CA PHE A 76 13.23 14.72 -15.28
C PHE A 76 12.57 14.98 -16.64
N LYS A 77 13.15 15.85 -17.48
CA LYS A 77 12.52 16.31 -18.74
C LYS A 77 12.16 15.16 -19.68
N GLU A 78 13.02 14.16 -19.77
CA GLU A 78 12.81 12.97 -20.62
C GLU A 78 11.92 11.90 -19.96
N LEU A 79 11.57 12.08 -18.68
CA LEU A 79 10.82 11.12 -17.86
C LEU A 79 9.40 11.61 -17.50
N ILE A 80 8.93 12.70 -18.13
CA ILE A 80 7.62 13.29 -17.82
C ILE A 80 6.47 12.32 -18.08
N GLU A 81 6.55 11.52 -19.14
CA GLU A 81 5.51 10.53 -19.47
C GLU A 81 5.49 9.35 -18.47
N ASP A 82 6.67 8.88 -18.07
CA ASP A 82 6.83 7.87 -17.02
C ASP A 82 6.26 8.36 -15.69
N TRP A 83 6.59 9.60 -15.33
CA TRP A 83 6.05 10.26 -14.15
C TRP A 83 4.52 10.38 -14.23
N ALA A 84 3.95 10.84 -15.35
CA ALA A 84 2.51 11.02 -15.48
C ALA A 84 1.74 9.70 -15.23
N ARG A 85 2.23 8.59 -15.80
CA ARG A 85 1.64 7.26 -15.58
C ARG A 85 1.74 6.84 -14.12
N LEU A 86 2.91 6.98 -13.51
CA LEU A 86 3.14 6.59 -12.13
C LEU A 86 2.35 7.46 -11.14
N ARG A 87 2.23 8.76 -11.41
CA ARG A 87 1.45 9.72 -10.62
C ARG A 87 -0.02 9.32 -10.56
N GLU A 88 -0.62 8.93 -11.69
CA GLU A 88 -2.02 8.47 -11.71
C GLU A 88 -2.20 7.14 -10.95
N GLN A 89 -1.25 6.21 -11.07
CA GLN A 89 -1.29 4.95 -10.30
C GLN A 89 -1.23 5.21 -8.79
N VAL A 90 -0.27 6.04 -8.35
CA VAL A 90 -0.09 6.42 -6.95
C VAL A 90 -1.30 7.20 -6.42
N ARG A 91 -1.88 8.09 -7.23
CA ARG A 91 -3.12 8.79 -6.91
C ARG A 91 -4.28 7.82 -6.69
N ALA A 92 -4.47 6.84 -7.57
CA ALA A 92 -5.53 5.83 -7.42
C ALA A 92 -5.35 5.03 -6.13
N LEU A 93 -4.12 4.61 -5.83
CA LEU A 93 -3.75 3.85 -4.62
C LEU A 93 -4.00 4.63 -3.32
N SER A 94 -3.88 5.97 -3.34
CA SER A 94 -4.15 6.82 -2.16
C SER A 94 -5.58 6.67 -1.63
N SER A 95 -6.56 6.46 -2.53
CA SER A 95 -7.95 6.25 -2.12
C SER A 95 -8.11 4.96 -1.32
N THR A 96 -7.39 3.91 -1.70
CA THR A 96 -7.38 2.62 -0.99
C THR A 96 -6.65 2.72 0.34
N ARG A 97 -5.53 3.46 0.41
CA ARG A 97 -4.88 3.76 1.69
C ARG A 97 -5.82 4.46 2.66
N ASN A 98 -6.56 5.46 2.18
CA ASN A 98 -7.52 6.18 3.02
C ASN A 98 -8.64 5.27 3.53
N LYS A 99 -9.10 4.30 2.73
CA LYS A 99 -10.01 3.26 3.21
C LYS A 99 -9.35 2.47 4.35
N ILE A 100 -8.13 1.97 4.16
CA ILE A 100 -7.43 1.18 5.19
C ILE A 100 -7.26 1.97 6.49
N ALA A 101 -6.90 3.25 6.41
CA ALA A 101 -6.59 4.07 7.57
C ALA A 101 -7.81 4.63 8.32
N HIS A 102 -8.92 4.91 7.62
CA HIS A 102 -10.02 5.69 8.19
C HIS A 102 -11.37 4.95 8.26
N CYS A 103 -11.51 3.83 7.57
CA CYS A 103 -12.75 3.05 7.62
C CYS A 103 -12.80 2.14 8.86
N ARG A 104 -13.96 1.53 9.11
CA ARG A 104 -14.21 0.73 10.32
C ARG A 104 -13.74 -0.71 10.12
N THR A 105 -13.11 -1.29 11.14
CA THR A 105 -12.89 -2.74 11.22
C THR A 105 -14.10 -3.41 11.86
N ILE A 106 -14.65 -4.45 11.22
CA ILE A 106 -15.78 -5.23 11.74
C ILE A 106 -15.50 -6.72 11.65
N GLY A 107 -15.91 -7.46 12.68
CA GLY A 107 -15.91 -8.93 12.72
C GLY A 107 -17.21 -9.53 12.16
N PHE A 108 -17.07 -10.39 11.17
CA PHE A 108 -18.12 -11.21 10.55
C PHE A 108 -17.90 -12.68 10.91
N TYR A 109 -18.07 -13.02 12.20
CA TYR A 109 -17.70 -14.35 12.73
C TYR A 109 -18.42 -15.54 12.06
N GLY A 110 -19.57 -15.31 11.42
CA GLY A 110 -20.30 -16.31 10.65
C GLY A 110 -19.82 -16.48 9.20
N ALA A 111 -18.88 -15.67 8.73
CA ALA A 111 -18.34 -15.73 7.38
C ALA A 111 -17.31 -16.86 7.21
N SER A 112 -17.04 -17.21 5.95
CA SER A 112 -15.94 -18.12 5.61
C SER A 112 -14.59 -17.50 5.97
N ALA A 113 -13.57 -18.35 6.14
CA ALA A 113 -12.26 -17.85 6.49
C ALA A 113 -11.63 -16.98 5.41
N GLY A 114 -10.86 -16.00 5.87
CA GLY A 114 -10.36 -14.90 5.08
C GLY A 114 -11.39 -13.79 4.86
N ARG A 115 -12.63 -13.93 5.37
CA ARG A 115 -13.70 -12.92 5.31
C ARG A 115 -14.35 -12.64 6.67
N ARG A 116 -13.78 -13.16 7.77
CA ARG A 116 -14.30 -12.96 9.13
C ARG A 116 -13.92 -11.62 9.72
N TYR A 117 -12.95 -10.93 9.15
CA TYR A 117 -12.61 -9.56 9.50
C TYR A 117 -12.49 -8.76 8.21
N ALA A 118 -13.08 -7.56 8.21
CA ALA A 118 -13.03 -6.68 7.06
C ALA A 118 -13.01 -5.21 7.47
N ILE A 119 -12.39 -4.40 6.60
CA ILE A 119 -12.52 -2.94 6.61
C ILE A 119 -13.76 -2.58 5.79
N VAL A 120 -14.70 -1.88 6.41
CA VAL A 120 -15.98 -1.50 5.81
C VAL A 120 -16.16 0.02 5.79
N PRO A 121 -16.86 0.59 4.80
CA PRO A 121 -17.13 2.03 4.76
C PRO A 121 -17.72 2.55 6.08
N ILE A 122 -17.37 3.78 6.47
CA ILE A 122 -17.92 4.43 7.68
C ILE A 122 -19.46 4.47 7.62
N SER A 123 -20.04 4.62 6.43
CA SER A 123 -21.48 4.65 6.18
C SER A 123 -22.17 3.28 6.33
N TYR A 124 -21.41 2.19 6.51
CA TYR A 124 -21.99 0.87 6.69
C TYR A 124 -22.83 0.80 7.97
N LYS A 125 -24.10 0.45 7.80
CA LYS A 125 -25.05 0.18 8.89
C LYS A 125 -25.27 -1.32 9.00
N GLU A 126 -25.07 -1.85 10.20
CA GLU A 126 -25.34 -3.27 10.46
C GLU A 126 -26.84 -3.57 10.24
N PRO A 127 -27.18 -4.68 9.55
CA PRO A 127 -28.57 -5.06 9.36
C PRO A 127 -29.29 -5.27 10.69
N LYS A 128 -30.46 -4.63 10.87
CA LYS A 128 -31.27 -4.76 12.10
C LYS A 128 -31.79 -6.18 12.32
N ILE A 129 -32.05 -6.90 11.24
CA ILE A 129 -32.44 -8.31 11.29
C ILE A 129 -31.14 -9.11 11.34
N LYS A 130 -30.92 -9.83 12.45
CA LYS A 130 -29.81 -10.78 12.59
C LYS A 130 -29.97 -11.87 11.53
N SER A 131 -29.45 -11.64 10.32
CA SER A 131 -29.21 -12.74 9.40
C SER A 131 -28.30 -13.72 10.15
N LYS A 132 -28.56 -15.03 10.00
CA LYS A 132 -27.84 -16.04 10.78
C LYS A 132 -26.31 -15.97 10.56
N ARG A 133 -25.85 -15.33 9.47
CA ARG A 133 -24.45 -15.11 9.11
C ARG A 133 -24.30 -13.81 8.31
N PRO A 134 -24.06 -12.64 8.94
CA PRO A 134 -23.79 -11.42 8.18
C PRO A 134 -22.49 -11.59 7.38
N LEU A 135 -22.52 -11.21 6.11
CA LEU A 135 -21.35 -11.18 5.23
C LEU A 135 -20.83 -9.73 5.12
N PRO A 136 -19.52 -9.53 4.91
CA PRO A 136 -18.98 -8.22 4.60
C PRO A 136 -19.71 -7.62 3.39
N PRO A 137 -20.13 -6.34 3.43
CA PRO A 137 -20.75 -5.69 2.28
C PRO A 137 -19.79 -5.63 1.08
N SER A 138 -20.34 -5.41 -0.11
CA SER A 138 -19.51 -5.23 -1.32
C SER A 138 -18.52 -4.07 -1.13
N GLY A 139 -17.29 -4.24 -1.62
CA GLY A 139 -16.20 -3.27 -1.48
C GLY A 139 -15.48 -3.27 -0.13
N SER A 140 -15.82 -4.19 0.78
CA SER A 140 -15.03 -4.39 2.01
C SER A 140 -13.66 -4.98 1.70
N LEU A 141 -12.63 -4.58 2.45
CA LEU A 141 -11.29 -5.16 2.33
C LEU A 141 -11.08 -6.21 3.42
N CYS A 142 -10.93 -7.47 3.02
CA CYS A 142 -10.59 -8.56 3.92
C CYS A 142 -9.07 -8.83 3.87
N VAL A 143 -8.59 -9.82 4.64
CA VAL A 143 -7.13 -10.07 4.78
C VAL A 143 -6.39 -10.23 3.45
N ARG A 144 -6.97 -10.95 2.47
CA ARG A 144 -6.33 -11.14 1.16
C ARG A 144 -6.31 -9.85 0.33
N ASP A 145 -7.37 -9.06 0.41
CA ASP A 145 -7.47 -7.78 -0.29
C ASP A 145 -6.42 -6.80 0.25
N ILE A 146 -6.22 -6.78 1.57
CA ILE A 146 -5.22 -5.93 2.22
C ILE A 146 -3.79 -6.38 1.86
N ASP A 147 -3.50 -7.69 1.84
CA ASP A 147 -2.19 -8.20 1.37
C ASP A 147 -1.92 -7.81 -0.09
N LEU A 148 -2.92 -7.92 -0.97
CA LEU A 148 -2.81 -7.47 -2.36
C LEU A 148 -2.50 -5.98 -2.45
N VAL A 149 -3.22 -5.15 -1.70
CA VAL A 149 -3.00 -3.69 -1.68
C VAL A 149 -1.61 -3.36 -1.14
N SER A 150 -1.15 -4.05 -0.09
CA SER A 150 0.20 -3.89 0.44
C SER A 150 1.27 -4.14 -0.62
N ARG A 151 1.10 -5.17 -1.46
CA ARG A 151 2.00 -5.47 -2.58
C ARG A 151 1.92 -4.40 -3.68
N GLN A 152 0.73 -3.87 -3.96
CA GLN A 152 0.57 -2.76 -4.90
C GLN A 152 1.30 -1.50 -4.42
N PHE A 153 1.25 -1.18 -3.13
CA PHE A 153 2.03 -0.09 -2.55
C PHE A 153 3.54 -0.34 -2.67
N SER A 154 4.00 -1.54 -2.35
CA SER A 154 5.40 -1.93 -2.50
C SER A 154 5.89 -1.79 -3.95
N ARG A 155 5.10 -2.26 -4.91
CA ARG A 155 5.38 -2.06 -6.35
C ARG A 155 5.45 -0.58 -6.71
N ALA A 156 4.49 0.23 -6.28
CA ALA A 156 4.49 1.67 -6.54
C ALA A 156 5.74 2.36 -5.96
N SER A 157 6.15 1.99 -4.74
CA SER A 157 7.39 2.49 -4.14
C SER A 157 8.62 2.14 -4.97
N ASN A 158 8.73 0.89 -5.44
CA ASN A 158 9.86 0.47 -6.28
C ASN A 158 9.88 1.20 -7.63
N LEU A 159 8.72 1.45 -8.24
CA LEU A 159 8.62 2.24 -9.47
C LEU A 159 9.06 3.71 -9.25
N LEU A 160 8.78 4.30 -8.09
CA LEU A 160 9.26 5.64 -7.74
C LEU A 160 10.79 5.67 -7.60
N LEU A 161 11.38 4.64 -6.98
CA LEU A 161 12.83 4.51 -6.86
C LEU A 161 13.50 4.28 -8.22
N ASP A 162 12.87 3.50 -9.10
CA ASP A 162 13.34 3.31 -10.48
C ASP A 162 13.31 4.62 -11.29
N LEU A 163 12.21 5.37 -11.20
CA LEU A 163 12.10 6.69 -11.83
C LEU A 163 13.19 7.65 -11.33
N MET A 164 13.46 7.65 -10.03
CA MET A 164 14.54 8.44 -9.44
C MET A 164 15.92 8.01 -9.98
N ALA A 165 16.21 6.71 -10.02
CA ALA A 165 17.48 6.20 -10.50
C ALA A 165 17.71 6.55 -11.98
N LYS A 166 16.67 6.41 -12.82
CA LYS A 166 16.71 6.82 -14.24
C LYS A 166 17.05 8.30 -14.39
N ALA A 167 16.45 9.17 -13.58
CA ALA A 167 16.73 10.59 -13.59
C ALA A 167 18.19 10.92 -13.25
N GLN A 168 18.84 10.06 -12.45
CA GLN A 168 20.26 10.16 -12.10
C GLN A 168 21.19 9.46 -13.11
N GLY A 169 20.67 8.98 -14.25
CA GLY A 169 21.44 8.25 -15.27
C GLY A 169 21.77 6.81 -14.88
N GLY A 170 21.10 6.26 -13.87
CA GLY A 170 21.28 4.90 -13.39
C GLY A 170 20.04 4.03 -13.54
N GLN A 171 20.07 2.88 -12.89
CA GLN A 171 18.95 1.94 -12.81
C GLN A 171 18.85 1.43 -11.36
N TRP A 172 17.65 1.47 -10.78
CA TRP A 172 17.45 1.08 -9.38
C TRP A 172 17.54 -0.43 -9.21
N LEU A 173 16.86 -1.17 -10.09
CA LEU A 173 16.86 -2.63 -10.12
C LEU A 173 17.05 -3.09 -11.56
N PRO A 174 17.87 -4.13 -11.81
CA PRO A 174 17.90 -4.79 -13.10
C PRO A 174 16.48 -5.24 -13.52
N ALA A 175 16.19 -5.31 -14.82
CA ALA A 175 14.85 -5.60 -15.32
C ALA A 175 14.32 -6.96 -14.81
N GLU A 176 15.21 -7.93 -14.61
CA GLU A 176 14.93 -9.24 -14.03
C GLU A 176 14.56 -9.22 -12.53
N HIS A 177 14.84 -8.11 -11.84
CA HIS A 177 14.45 -7.86 -10.46
C HIS A 177 13.25 -6.92 -10.34
N ALA A 178 12.58 -6.60 -11.46
CA ALA A 178 11.34 -5.83 -11.41
C ALA A 178 10.34 -6.54 -10.47
N PRO A 179 9.70 -5.80 -9.55
CA PRO A 179 8.75 -6.40 -8.63
C PRO A 179 7.65 -7.07 -9.45
N PRO A 180 7.37 -8.36 -9.22
CA PRO A 180 6.36 -9.08 -9.99
C PRO A 180 5.01 -8.41 -9.79
N GLU A 181 4.10 -8.66 -10.74
CA GLU A 181 2.72 -8.23 -10.59
C GLU A 181 2.15 -8.72 -9.25
N PRO A 182 1.52 -7.84 -8.45
CA PRO A 182 0.90 -8.23 -7.20
C PRO A 182 -0.15 -9.31 -7.43
N GLN A 183 0.16 -10.53 -7.00
CA GLN A 183 -0.80 -11.63 -7.00
C GLN A 183 -1.44 -11.80 -5.62
N LEU A 184 -2.70 -12.21 -5.59
CA LEU A 184 -3.40 -12.59 -4.36
C LEU A 184 -2.75 -13.82 -3.74
N ARG A 185 -2.30 -13.73 -2.49
CA ARG A 185 -1.87 -14.90 -1.71
C ARG A 185 -3.06 -15.82 -1.42
N SER A 186 -2.80 -17.12 -1.44
CA SER A 186 -3.72 -18.09 -0.85
C SER A 186 -3.71 -17.95 0.68
N LEU A 187 -4.77 -18.40 1.36
CA LEU A 187 -4.75 -18.46 2.83
C LEU A 187 -3.68 -19.41 3.37
N LYS A 188 -3.27 -20.39 2.55
CA LYS A 188 -2.18 -21.30 2.92
C LYS A 188 -0.88 -20.53 3.05
N ASP A 189 -0.59 -19.63 2.12
CA ASP A 189 0.62 -18.80 2.15
C ASP A 189 0.65 -17.90 3.38
N ILE A 190 -0.51 -17.31 3.73
CA ILE A 190 -0.65 -16.47 4.94
C ILE A 190 -0.42 -17.31 6.20
N ARG A 191 -0.97 -18.52 6.26
CA ARG A 191 -0.74 -19.44 7.38
C ARG A 191 0.73 -19.83 7.52
N SER A 192 1.40 -20.14 6.41
CA SER A 192 2.82 -20.48 6.42
C SER A 192 3.68 -19.35 7.03
N LEU A 193 3.32 -18.08 6.81
CA LEU A 193 4.00 -16.94 7.44
C LEU A 193 3.79 -16.90 8.96
N ILE A 194 2.57 -17.21 9.42
CA ILE A 194 2.28 -17.29 10.87
C ILE A 194 3.06 -18.44 11.50
N ASP A 195 3.06 -19.60 10.87
CA ASP A 195 3.74 -20.78 11.40
C ASP A 195 5.27 -20.57 11.43
N ALA A 196 5.85 -19.92 10.41
CA ALA A 196 7.27 -19.54 10.41
C ALA A 196 7.62 -18.58 11.57
N ALA A 197 6.76 -17.62 11.89
CA ALA A 197 6.97 -16.70 13.00
C ALA A 197 6.85 -17.38 14.38
N ARG A 198 6.10 -18.48 14.49
CA ARG A 198 6.01 -19.29 15.72
C ARG A 198 7.29 -20.09 15.96
N SER A 199 7.90 -20.64 14.91
CA SER A 199 9.10 -21.48 15.02
C SER A 199 10.39 -20.73 15.41
N GLN A 200 10.36 -19.40 15.47
CA GLN A 200 11.49 -18.55 15.87
C GLN A 200 11.50 -18.18 17.35
N ARG A 201 10.55 -18.70 18.14
CA ARG A 201 10.45 -18.53 19.59
C ARG A 201 10.85 -19.81 20.30
#